data_AF-A0A7S2NAK1-F1
#
_entry.id   AF-A0A7S2NAK1-F1
#
_cell.length_a   1.000
_cell.length_b   1.000
_cell.length_c   1.000
_cell.angle_alpha   90.00
_cell.angle_beta   90.00
_cell.angle_gamma   90.00
#
_symmetry.space_group_name_H-M   'P 1'
#
loop_
_entity.id
_entity.type
_entity.pdbx_description
1 polymer ?
#
loop_
_entity_poly.entity_id
_entity_poly.type
_entity_poly.pdbx_seq_one_letter_code
_entity_poly.pdbx_strand_id
1 'polypeptide(L)'
;MPQPEGGSSVNALAIIANRFSFVFNMKGPNFITDTACSASLTAVHCAKLMMLDREWDPLDYFVSVGTHLCLAPGPWIGCSMSGMVSPQGRCFTFNASANGYLRGEGTSGLFMKYGIDIDDRDAVLRSSQIAQDGRSASLTAPNGPAQEEMITRAIKEARMTPPESTCWECHGTGTSLGDPIEVGAVRKIQIKMPRMEPLMLTSNKTNIGHLEGGAAMGGICKCVLQCKYARCLCTIHLRTLNPHLEHEAFDAVFETEGAMWKYNQGHSQVSSFGFGGSNGHGIFWGGRNDILSDNHQLIMARLRRLAPSEVRVTGKDPDEWEADFPDPRCKHGDKFIIQLSSEDPADMPQKWEKLLEEEESDDTFYAITGNFNDWTDDRLSPGDIDGLFSTVLDIPESGTLEFRILQDGETDQVIAPMTPACTRRTETIMGPEKGLTNKWVINGESGTEVVVEFFVFKGKKSITWLIGKTA
;
A
#
# COMPACT_ATOMS: atom_id res chain seq x y z
N MET A 1 9.28 -0.30 -39.40
CA MET A 1 8.77 -1.68 -39.57
C MET A 1 7.56 -1.86 -38.67
N PRO A 2 6.48 -2.55 -39.09
CA PRO A 2 5.42 -2.92 -38.16
C PRO A 2 6.02 -3.87 -37.13
N GLN A 3 5.82 -3.59 -35.83
CA GLN A 3 6.20 -4.54 -34.80
C GLN A 3 5.44 -5.85 -35.03
N PRO A 4 6.09 -7.02 -34.97
CA PRO A 4 5.36 -8.27 -34.97
C PRO A 4 4.52 -8.31 -33.69
N GLU A 5 3.20 -8.22 -33.83
CA GLU A 5 2.27 -8.52 -32.76
C GLU A 5 2.56 -9.97 -32.31
N GLY A 6 3.22 -10.10 -31.15
CA GLY A 6 3.83 -11.33 -30.68
C GLY A 6 2.83 -12.45 -30.41
N GLY A 7 2.52 -13.22 -31.44
CA GLY A 7 1.83 -14.51 -31.33
C GLY A 7 2.82 -15.62 -31.01
N SER A 8 2.86 -16.08 -29.75
CA SER A 8 3.10 -17.50 -29.33
C SER A 8 3.45 -17.67 -27.84
N SER A 9 3.66 -16.60 -27.06
CA SER A 9 4.13 -16.68 -25.65
C SER A 9 3.06 -16.42 -24.57
N VAL A 10 1.79 -16.27 -24.95
CA VAL A 10 0.75 -15.63 -24.11
C VAL A 10 0.49 -16.32 -22.76
N ASN A 11 0.77 -17.62 -22.62
CA ASN A 11 0.50 -18.40 -21.39
C ASN A 11 1.74 -19.06 -20.75
N ALA A 12 2.96 -18.73 -21.17
CA ALA A 12 4.14 -19.28 -20.49
C ALA A 12 4.26 -18.64 -19.09
N LEU A 13 4.37 -19.46 -18.03
CA LEU A 13 4.42 -18.97 -16.64
C LEU A 13 5.50 -17.88 -16.45
N ALA A 14 6.69 -18.07 -17.04
CA ALA A 14 7.78 -17.10 -16.97
C ALA A 14 7.38 -15.69 -17.43
N ILE A 15 6.44 -15.57 -18.38
CA ILE A 15 5.99 -14.28 -18.91
C ILE A 15 5.24 -13.47 -17.86
N ILE A 16 4.65 -14.10 -16.83
CA ILE A 16 3.99 -13.41 -15.72
C ILE A 16 4.99 -12.50 -15.00
N ALA A 17 6.15 -13.04 -14.63
CA ALA A 17 7.20 -12.28 -13.96
C ALA A 17 7.93 -11.35 -14.95
N ASN A 18 8.28 -11.86 -16.15
CA ASN A 18 9.01 -11.07 -17.16
C ASN A 18 8.25 -9.80 -17.57
N ARG A 19 6.91 -9.85 -17.66
CA ARG A 19 6.10 -8.65 -17.98
C ARG A 19 6.23 -7.57 -16.92
N PHE A 20 6.27 -7.95 -15.64
CA PHE A 20 6.45 -7.00 -14.55
C PHE A 20 7.82 -6.32 -14.66
N SER A 21 8.90 -7.12 -14.80
CA SER A 21 10.25 -6.56 -14.96
C SER A 21 10.39 -5.72 -16.22
N PHE A 22 9.79 -6.14 -17.34
CA PHE A 22 9.84 -5.39 -18.60
C PHE A 22 9.14 -4.03 -18.48
N VAL A 23 7.93 -3.99 -17.89
CA VAL A 23 7.16 -2.74 -17.73
C VAL A 23 7.87 -1.75 -16.81
N PHE A 24 8.52 -2.23 -15.75
CA PHE A 24 9.20 -1.39 -14.76
C PHE A 24 10.71 -1.28 -14.94
N ASN A 25 11.26 -1.73 -16.09
CA ASN A 25 12.70 -1.76 -16.37
C ASN A 25 13.55 -2.39 -15.24
N MET A 26 13.04 -3.42 -14.56
CA MET A 26 13.76 -4.09 -13.48
C MET A 26 14.77 -5.08 -14.05
N LYS A 27 16.04 -4.93 -13.67
CA LYS A 27 17.18 -5.68 -14.26
C LYS A 27 17.73 -6.80 -13.34
N GLY A 28 17.19 -6.97 -12.14
CA GLY A 28 17.61 -8.00 -11.19
C GLY A 28 17.09 -9.42 -11.52
N PRO A 29 17.35 -10.42 -10.65
CA PRO A 29 16.86 -11.78 -10.83
C PRO A 29 15.33 -11.82 -10.95
N ASN A 30 14.82 -12.60 -11.92
CA ASN A 30 13.40 -12.67 -12.22
C ASN A 30 12.97 -14.12 -12.52
N PHE A 31 11.99 -14.63 -11.77
CA PHE A 31 11.55 -16.03 -11.86
C PHE A 31 10.13 -16.24 -11.33
N ILE A 32 9.57 -17.41 -11.64
CA ILE A 32 8.31 -17.90 -11.06
C ILE A 32 8.60 -19.15 -10.25
N THR A 33 7.96 -19.26 -9.09
CA THR A 33 7.91 -20.48 -8.29
C THR A 33 6.56 -21.16 -8.49
N ASP A 34 6.57 -22.46 -8.76
CA ASP A 34 5.37 -23.30 -8.71
C ASP A 34 5.59 -24.44 -7.73
N THR A 35 5.22 -24.20 -6.48
CA THR A 35 5.18 -25.21 -5.42
C THR A 35 3.74 -25.37 -4.91
N ALA A 36 2.76 -25.22 -5.80
CA ALA A 36 1.35 -25.14 -5.48
C ALA A 36 1.05 -24.07 -4.41
N CYS A 37 0.32 -24.42 -3.34
CA CYS A 37 -0.17 -23.48 -2.33
C CYS A 37 0.93 -22.74 -1.55
N SER A 38 2.17 -23.25 -1.55
CA SER A 38 3.32 -22.61 -0.90
C SER A 38 4.12 -21.69 -1.83
N ALA A 39 3.76 -21.59 -3.12
CA ALA A 39 4.54 -20.92 -4.16
C ALA A 39 5.03 -19.53 -3.76
N SER A 40 4.15 -18.66 -3.29
CA SER A 40 4.53 -17.29 -2.92
C SER A 40 5.44 -17.21 -1.68
N LEU A 41 5.40 -18.19 -0.77
CA LEU A 41 6.33 -18.24 0.37
C LEU A 41 7.69 -18.81 -0.04
N THR A 42 7.69 -19.76 -0.99
CA THR A 42 8.92 -20.21 -1.67
C THR A 42 9.60 -19.03 -2.38
N ALA A 43 8.84 -18.18 -3.09
CA ALA A 43 9.39 -16.98 -3.72
C ALA A 43 10.04 -16.04 -2.70
N VAL A 44 9.35 -15.75 -1.59
CA VAL A 44 9.89 -14.93 -0.49
C VAL A 44 11.14 -15.55 0.13
N HIS A 45 11.19 -16.88 0.29
CA HIS A 45 12.37 -17.56 0.80
C HIS A 45 13.57 -17.44 -0.14
N CYS A 46 13.38 -17.69 -1.45
CA CYS A 46 14.43 -17.52 -2.46
C CYS A 46 14.92 -16.07 -2.50
N ALA A 47 14.00 -15.10 -2.49
CA ALA A 47 14.32 -13.68 -2.45
C ALA A 47 15.15 -13.32 -1.21
N LYS A 48 14.78 -13.81 -0.02
CA LYS A 48 15.60 -13.63 1.21
C LYS A 48 17.03 -14.15 1.00
N LEU A 49 17.21 -15.35 0.45
CA LEU A 49 18.55 -15.91 0.22
C LEU A 49 19.36 -15.06 -0.77
N MET A 50 18.76 -14.62 -1.88
CA MET A 50 19.42 -13.75 -2.85
C MET A 50 19.81 -12.41 -2.23
N MET A 51 18.93 -11.80 -1.43
CA MET A 51 19.21 -10.52 -0.79
C MET A 51 20.26 -10.60 0.34
N LEU A 52 20.43 -11.77 0.95
CA LEU A 52 21.46 -12.01 1.97
C LEU A 52 22.86 -12.16 1.35
N ASP A 53 22.97 -12.51 0.06
CA ASP A 53 24.25 -12.41 -0.64
C ASP A 53 24.56 -10.94 -0.90
N ARG A 54 25.56 -10.42 -0.20
CA ARG A 54 26.01 -9.03 -0.33
C ARG A 54 27.38 -8.92 -1.01
N GLU A 55 28.05 -10.05 -1.25
CA GLU A 55 29.40 -10.07 -1.79
C GLU A 55 29.37 -10.11 -3.33
N TRP A 56 28.51 -10.94 -3.90
CA TRP A 56 28.52 -11.23 -5.33
C TRP A 56 27.42 -10.51 -6.11
N ASP A 57 26.22 -10.44 -5.54
CA ASP A 57 25.04 -9.85 -6.19
C ASP A 57 24.22 -9.00 -5.20
N PRO A 58 24.72 -7.83 -4.77
CA PRO A 58 24.06 -7.01 -3.77
C PRO A 58 22.78 -6.37 -4.32
N LEU A 59 21.65 -7.01 -4.07
CA LEU A 59 20.34 -6.49 -4.49
C LEU A 59 19.87 -5.34 -3.59
N ASP A 60 19.46 -4.22 -4.18
CA ASP A 60 18.87 -3.10 -3.42
C ASP A 60 17.50 -3.45 -2.84
N TYR A 61 16.72 -4.20 -3.62
CA TYR A 61 15.39 -4.65 -3.25
C TYR A 61 14.98 -5.91 -4.00
N PHE A 62 13.90 -6.54 -3.53
CA PHE A 62 13.23 -7.62 -4.22
C PHE A 62 11.71 -7.48 -4.12
N VAL A 63 11.02 -7.68 -5.24
CA VAL A 63 9.55 -7.69 -5.29
C VAL A 63 9.07 -9.14 -5.34
N SER A 64 8.25 -9.53 -4.38
CA SER A 64 7.60 -10.84 -4.37
C SER A 64 6.10 -10.67 -4.53
N VAL A 65 5.51 -11.32 -5.52
CA VAL A 65 4.07 -11.25 -5.83
C VAL A 65 3.48 -12.65 -5.79
N GLY A 66 2.33 -12.80 -5.16
CA GLY A 66 1.50 -13.99 -5.21
C GLY A 66 0.20 -13.66 -5.94
N THR A 67 -0.14 -14.44 -6.96
CA THR A 67 -1.37 -14.26 -7.74
C THR A 67 -2.10 -15.58 -7.94
N HIS A 68 -3.41 -15.52 -7.90
CA HIS A 68 -4.27 -16.62 -8.32
C HIS A 68 -5.61 -16.08 -8.83
N LEU A 69 -6.02 -16.58 -10.00
CA LEU A 69 -7.27 -16.21 -10.67
C LEU A 69 -7.96 -17.48 -11.19
N CYS A 70 -9.26 -17.57 -10.97
CA CYS A 70 -10.13 -18.68 -11.37
C CYS A 70 -10.75 -18.42 -12.76
N LEU A 71 -9.90 -18.33 -13.79
CA LEU A 71 -10.31 -17.92 -15.14
C LEU A 71 -10.93 -19.03 -16.00
N ALA A 72 -10.89 -20.28 -15.53
CA ALA A 72 -11.38 -21.43 -16.27
C ALA A 72 -12.09 -22.44 -15.37
N PRO A 73 -13.10 -23.18 -15.88
CA PRO A 73 -13.83 -24.19 -15.11
C PRO A 73 -13.00 -25.47 -14.86
N GLY A 74 -11.99 -25.75 -15.68
CA GLY A 74 -11.19 -26.97 -15.60
C GLY A 74 -10.58 -27.23 -14.20
N PRO A 75 -9.83 -26.27 -13.63
CA PRO A 75 -9.31 -26.41 -12.26
C PRO A 75 -10.41 -26.62 -11.19
N TRP A 76 -11.57 -25.96 -11.32
CA TRP A 76 -12.70 -26.20 -10.42
C TRP A 76 -13.21 -27.64 -10.48
N ILE A 77 -13.39 -28.18 -11.68
CA ILE A 77 -13.80 -29.57 -11.89
C ILE A 77 -12.75 -30.52 -11.30
N GLY A 78 -11.46 -30.29 -11.58
CA GLY A 78 -10.35 -31.10 -11.06
C GLY A 78 -10.29 -31.15 -9.54
N CYS A 79 -10.35 -29.99 -8.88
CA CYS A 79 -10.36 -29.90 -7.42
C CYS A 79 -11.62 -30.55 -6.81
N SER A 80 -12.78 -30.42 -7.47
CA SER A 80 -14.04 -31.04 -7.03
C SER A 80 -14.00 -32.56 -7.11
N MET A 81 -13.51 -33.11 -8.23
CA MET A 81 -13.32 -34.56 -8.39
C MET A 81 -12.30 -35.13 -7.40
N SER A 82 -11.32 -34.31 -7.00
CA SER A 82 -10.30 -34.69 -6.01
C SER A 82 -10.75 -34.52 -4.56
N GLY A 83 -11.99 -34.06 -4.32
CA GLY A 83 -12.53 -33.83 -2.97
C GLY A 83 -11.85 -32.71 -2.18
N MET A 84 -11.17 -31.78 -2.87
CA MET A 84 -10.40 -30.71 -2.22
C MET A 84 -11.27 -29.51 -1.79
N VAL A 85 -12.35 -29.24 -2.53
CA VAL A 85 -13.23 -28.09 -2.28
C VAL A 85 -14.38 -28.41 -1.35
N SER A 86 -14.74 -27.45 -0.50
CA SER A 86 -15.92 -27.54 0.36
C SER A 86 -17.21 -27.44 -0.48
N PRO A 87 -18.17 -28.36 -0.31
CA PRO A 87 -19.48 -28.26 -0.99
C PRO A 87 -20.29 -27.01 -0.57
N GLN A 88 -19.97 -26.38 0.56
CA GLN A 88 -20.63 -25.13 0.99
C GLN A 88 -19.85 -23.87 0.58
N GLY A 89 -18.77 -24.03 -0.21
CA GLY A 89 -18.00 -22.93 -0.76
C GLY A 89 -17.38 -22.04 0.31
N ARG A 90 -16.83 -22.62 1.39
CA ARG A 90 -16.12 -21.89 2.44
C ARG A 90 -14.92 -22.67 2.94
N CYS A 91 -13.93 -21.97 3.49
CA CYS A 91 -12.91 -22.58 4.34
C CYS A 91 -13.44 -22.58 5.78
N PHE A 92 -13.83 -23.74 6.29
CA PHE A 92 -14.28 -23.90 7.68
C PHE A 92 -13.11 -24.20 8.62
N THR A 93 -12.05 -23.39 8.51
CA THR A 93 -10.80 -23.59 9.24
C THR A 93 -11.04 -23.73 10.74
N PHE A 94 -10.47 -24.79 11.32
CA PHE A 94 -10.60 -25.22 12.72
C PHE A 94 -11.99 -25.67 13.15
N ASN A 95 -13.02 -25.54 12.32
CA ASN A 95 -14.39 -25.91 12.70
C ASN A 95 -14.57 -27.44 12.61
N ALA A 96 -15.42 -28.00 13.47
CA ALA A 96 -15.85 -29.41 13.41
C ALA A 96 -16.46 -29.80 12.05
N SER A 97 -17.02 -28.84 11.30
CA SER A 97 -17.57 -29.05 9.95
C SER A 97 -16.55 -28.85 8.81
N ALA A 98 -15.25 -28.76 9.10
CA ALA A 98 -14.17 -28.68 8.12
C ALA A 98 -14.26 -29.82 7.09
N ASN A 99 -14.43 -29.49 5.81
CA ASN A 99 -14.69 -30.46 4.74
C ASN A 99 -14.11 -30.07 3.37
N GLY A 100 -13.07 -29.23 3.36
CA GLY A 100 -12.46 -28.71 2.14
C GLY A 100 -12.34 -27.20 2.16
N TYR A 101 -11.76 -26.62 1.10
CA TYR A 101 -11.57 -25.18 0.98
C TYR A 101 -12.46 -24.55 -0.10
N LEU A 102 -12.67 -23.23 -0.02
CA LEU A 102 -13.17 -22.42 -1.14
C LEU A 102 -11.97 -21.96 -1.96
N ARG A 103 -11.99 -22.07 -3.30
CA ARG A 103 -10.98 -21.39 -4.13
C ARG A 103 -11.21 -19.89 -4.09
N GLY A 104 -10.17 -19.13 -3.77
CA GLY A 104 -10.20 -17.66 -3.74
C GLY A 104 -9.39 -17.06 -4.89
N GLU A 105 -9.64 -15.80 -5.20
CA GLU A 105 -8.90 -15.04 -6.20
C GLU A 105 -8.22 -13.84 -5.53
N GLY A 106 -7.08 -13.44 -6.06
CA GLY A 106 -6.40 -12.24 -5.61
C GLY A 106 -4.97 -12.14 -6.09
N THR A 107 -4.47 -10.91 -6.07
CA THR A 107 -3.06 -10.61 -6.27
C THR A 107 -2.61 -9.73 -5.13
N SER A 108 -1.50 -10.10 -4.51
CA SER A 108 -0.84 -9.31 -3.48
C SER A 108 0.66 -9.45 -3.62
N GLY A 109 1.41 -8.53 -3.02
CA GLY A 109 2.85 -8.56 -3.08
C GLY A 109 3.47 -7.75 -1.97
N LEU A 110 4.78 -7.88 -1.86
CA LEU A 110 5.60 -7.14 -0.92
C LEU A 110 6.90 -6.71 -1.57
N PHE A 111 7.46 -5.66 -1.01
CA PHE A 111 8.75 -5.13 -1.37
C PHE A 111 9.69 -5.40 -0.20
N MET A 112 10.84 -6.03 -0.47
CA MET A 112 11.86 -6.31 0.54
C MET A 112 13.10 -5.49 0.26
N LYS A 113 13.72 -5.01 1.33
CA LYS A 113 15.04 -4.37 1.34
C LYS A 113 15.91 -5.09 2.35
N TYR A 114 17.22 -5.12 2.11
CA TYR A 114 18.17 -5.61 3.09
C TYR A 114 18.37 -4.54 4.18
N GLY A 115 18.37 -4.96 5.45
CA GLY A 115 18.59 -4.06 6.58
C GLY A 115 17.36 -3.83 7.46
N ILE A 116 17.48 -2.90 8.39
CA ILE A 116 16.57 -2.71 9.54
C ILE A 116 16.09 -1.25 9.58
N ASP A 117 16.10 -0.53 8.44
CA ASP A 117 15.67 0.88 8.38
C ASP A 117 14.27 1.04 9.00
N ILE A 118 14.22 1.73 10.14
CA ILE A 118 13.01 1.81 10.97
C ILE A 118 12.00 2.80 10.38
N ASP A 119 12.47 3.74 9.55
CA ASP A 119 11.65 4.77 8.93
C ASP A 119 11.03 4.30 7.59
N ASP A 120 11.54 3.20 7.03
CA ASP A 120 11.09 2.62 5.76
C ASP A 120 10.77 1.12 5.86
N ARG A 121 9.98 0.72 6.88
CA ARG A 121 9.47 -0.65 6.99
C ARG A 121 8.10 -0.77 7.66
N ASP A 122 7.33 -1.76 7.23
CA ASP A 122 6.11 -2.19 7.93
C ASP A 122 6.37 -3.35 8.91
N ALA A 123 7.32 -4.23 8.59
CA ALA A 123 7.74 -5.36 9.41
C ALA A 123 9.15 -5.85 9.00
N VAL A 124 9.76 -6.71 9.81
CA VAL A 124 11.04 -7.38 9.55
C VAL A 124 10.78 -8.86 9.30
N LEU A 125 11.17 -9.39 8.15
CA LEU A 125 11.25 -10.84 7.93
C LEU A 125 12.44 -11.40 8.73
N ARG A 126 12.16 -12.04 9.86
CA ARG A 126 13.18 -12.59 10.77
C ARG A 126 13.71 -13.93 10.31
N SER A 127 12.86 -14.73 9.69
CA SER A 127 13.25 -16.02 9.11
C SER A 127 12.24 -16.49 8.08
N SER A 128 12.69 -17.39 7.22
CA SER A 128 11.81 -18.17 6.35
C SER A 128 12.45 -19.49 6.03
N GLN A 129 11.67 -20.56 6.02
CA GLN A 129 12.14 -21.90 5.69
C GLN A 129 11.18 -22.54 4.69
N ILE A 130 11.75 -23.34 3.79
CA ILE A 130 10.99 -24.25 2.92
C ILE A 130 11.46 -25.69 3.15
N ALA A 131 10.57 -26.65 2.95
CA ALA A 131 10.85 -28.06 3.14
C ALA A 131 9.96 -28.93 2.23
N GLN A 132 10.13 -30.25 2.31
CA GLN A 132 9.27 -31.20 1.60
C GLN A 132 8.80 -32.29 2.56
N ASP A 133 7.54 -32.72 2.42
CA ASP A 133 6.91 -33.74 3.26
C ASP A 133 7.61 -35.10 3.25
N GLY A 134 8.40 -35.38 2.22
CA GLY A 134 9.00 -36.66 1.93
C GLY A 134 7.96 -37.69 1.51
N ARG A 135 8.16 -38.92 1.98
CA ARG A 135 7.21 -40.01 1.82
C ARG A 135 6.10 -39.88 2.87
N SER A 136 4.88 -39.65 2.42
CA SER A 136 3.65 -39.58 3.23
C SER A 136 2.68 -40.72 2.90
N ALA A 137 1.50 -40.73 3.52
CA ALA A 137 0.46 -41.72 3.26
C ALA A 137 -0.07 -41.70 1.81
N SER A 138 -0.05 -40.52 1.17
CA SER A 138 -0.25 -40.31 -0.26
C SER A 138 0.56 -39.09 -0.70
N LEU A 139 0.65 -38.82 -2.01
CA LEU A 139 1.32 -37.63 -2.52
C LEU A 139 0.74 -36.32 -1.96
N THR A 140 -0.57 -36.32 -1.65
CA THR A 140 -1.31 -35.14 -1.18
C THR A 140 -1.59 -35.13 0.32
N ALA A 141 -1.18 -36.16 1.04
CA ALA A 141 -1.34 -36.21 2.48
C ALA A 141 -0.23 -35.39 3.16
N PRO A 142 -0.58 -34.42 4.02
CA PRO A 142 0.41 -33.59 4.71
C PRO A 142 1.22 -34.40 5.73
N ASN A 143 2.45 -33.98 6.00
CA ASN A 143 3.35 -34.63 6.96
C ASN A 143 3.62 -33.76 8.19
N GLY A 144 2.97 -34.06 9.32
CA GLY A 144 3.13 -33.32 10.58
C GLY A 144 4.58 -33.22 11.08
N PRO A 145 5.34 -34.34 11.17
CA PRO A 145 6.77 -34.29 11.49
C PRO A 145 7.61 -33.38 10.59
N ALA A 146 7.37 -33.39 9.26
CA ALA A 146 8.08 -32.51 8.33
C ALA A 146 7.73 -31.03 8.56
N GLN A 147 6.47 -30.72 8.85
CA GLN A 147 6.04 -29.38 9.25
C GLN A 147 6.72 -28.95 10.56
N GLU A 148 6.73 -29.82 11.59
CA GLU A 148 7.38 -29.55 12.87
C GLU A 148 8.86 -29.21 12.69
N GLU A 149 9.58 -30.01 11.89
CA GLU A 149 11.00 -29.82 11.65
C GLU A 149 11.29 -28.48 10.95
N MET A 150 10.54 -28.17 9.88
CA MET A 150 10.68 -26.92 9.15
C MET A 150 10.42 -25.69 10.04
N ILE A 151 9.35 -25.72 10.83
CA ILE A 151 8.99 -24.63 11.74
C ILE A 151 10.07 -24.49 12.83
N THR A 152 10.58 -25.60 13.37
CA THR A 152 11.68 -25.59 14.35
C THR A 152 12.93 -24.92 13.79
N ARG A 153 13.27 -25.18 12.52
CA ARG A 153 14.39 -24.50 11.83
C ARG A 153 14.13 -23.00 11.67
N ALA A 154 12.91 -22.59 11.36
CA ALA A 154 12.55 -21.18 11.20
C ALA A 154 12.63 -20.41 12.52
N ILE A 155 12.17 -21.00 13.63
CA ILE A 155 12.28 -20.45 14.99
C ILE A 155 13.77 -20.30 15.37
N LYS A 156 14.59 -21.31 15.06
CA LYS A 156 16.04 -21.26 15.29
C LYS A 156 16.73 -20.17 14.47
N GLU A 157 16.41 -20.07 13.17
CA GLU A 157 16.93 -19.02 12.28
C GLU A 157 16.56 -17.62 12.80
N ALA A 158 15.31 -17.43 13.23
CA ALA A 158 14.85 -16.17 13.81
C ALA A 158 15.50 -15.84 15.17
N ARG A 159 16.23 -16.80 15.78
CA ARG A 159 16.80 -16.70 17.13
C ARG A 159 15.75 -16.35 18.17
N MET A 160 14.63 -17.07 18.14
CA MET A 160 13.54 -16.95 19.11
C MET A 160 13.33 -18.27 19.85
N THR A 161 12.56 -18.19 20.92
CA THR A 161 11.96 -19.30 21.65
C THR A 161 10.50 -19.45 21.26
N PRO A 162 9.91 -20.67 21.36
CA PRO A 162 8.50 -20.88 21.00
C PRO A 162 7.52 -19.90 21.69
N PRO A 163 7.64 -19.59 22.99
CA PRO A 163 6.72 -18.66 23.67
C PRO A 163 6.72 -17.22 23.14
N GLU A 164 7.74 -16.78 22.39
CA GLU A 164 7.75 -15.46 21.75
C GLU A 164 6.81 -15.36 20.54
N SER A 165 6.29 -16.50 20.07
CA SER A 165 5.26 -16.56 19.03
C SER A 165 3.97 -15.88 19.52
N THR A 166 3.61 -14.77 18.90
CA THR A 166 2.43 -13.95 19.27
C THR A 166 1.20 -14.37 18.47
N CYS A 167 1.32 -14.34 17.14
CA CYS A 167 0.27 -14.77 16.21
C CYS A 167 0.78 -15.85 15.27
N TRP A 168 -0.11 -16.77 14.90
CA TRP A 168 0.12 -17.78 13.89
C TRP A 168 -0.97 -17.72 12.83
N GLU A 169 -0.60 -17.26 11.64
CA GLU A 169 -1.38 -17.39 10.43
C GLU A 169 -1.15 -18.80 9.86
N CYS A 170 -2.06 -19.71 10.21
CA CYS A 170 -2.01 -21.09 9.76
C CYS A 170 -2.27 -21.20 8.25
N HIS A 171 -1.77 -22.29 7.66
CA HIS A 171 -2.20 -22.71 6.34
C HIS A 171 -3.71 -22.95 6.35
N GLY A 172 -4.24 -23.67 7.34
CA GLY A 172 -5.63 -23.64 7.76
C GLY A 172 -6.64 -23.63 6.62
N THR A 173 -6.67 -24.71 5.84
CA THR A 173 -7.55 -24.85 4.66
C THR A 173 -8.97 -25.25 5.02
N GLY A 174 -9.26 -25.62 6.27
CA GLY A 174 -10.58 -26.11 6.65
C GLY A 174 -10.82 -27.53 6.17
N THR A 175 -9.76 -28.35 6.13
CA THR A 175 -9.86 -29.78 5.84
C THR A 175 -9.89 -30.58 7.13
N SER A 176 -10.69 -31.65 7.17
CA SER A 176 -10.83 -32.51 8.35
C SER A 176 -9.53 -33.15 8.81
N LEU A 177 -8.62 -33.43 7.86
CA LEU A 177 -7.30 -34.03 8.13
C LEU A 177 -6.18 -33.01 8.29
N GLY A 178 -6.14 -31.96 7.45
CA GLY A 178 -5.03 -31.01 7.41
C GLY A 178 -4.96 -30.11 8.63
N ASP A 179 -6.10 -29.58 9.09
CA ASP A 179 -6.14 -28.67 10.24
C ASP A 179 -5.62 -29.35 11.53
N PRO A 180 -6.03 -30.59 11.90
CA PRO A 180 -5.43 -31.32 13.03
C PRO A 180 -3.93 -31.57 12.90
N ILE A 181 -3.44 -31.91 11.70
CA ILE A 181 -2.02 -32.18 11.47
C ILE A 181 -1.19 -30.90 11.68
N GLU A 182 -1.65 -29.79 11.13
CA GLU A 182 -0.99 -28.49 11.29
C GLU A 182 -0.98 -28.05 12.75
N VAL A 183 -2.14 -28.02 13.40
CA VAL A 183 -2.24 -27.60 14.81
C VAL A 183 -1.43 -28.54 15.71
N GLY A 184 -1.39 -29.84 15.42
CA GLY A 184 -0.54 -30.80 16.11
C GLY A 184 0.95 -30.51 15.96
N ALA A 185 1.41 -30.12 14.77
CA ALA A 185 2.81 -29.72 14.55
C ALA A 185 3.17 -28.44 15.34
N VAL A 186 2.28 -27.43 15.31
CA VAL A 186 2.45 -26.20 16.09
C VAL A 186 2.49 -26.52 17.59
N ARG A 187 1.54 -27.29 18.09
CA ARG A 187 1.44 -27.72 19.49
C ARG A 187 2.74 -28.34 19.97
N LYS A 188 3.28 -29.34 19.26
CA LYS A 188 4.51 -30.06 19.64
C LYS A 188 5.72 -29.13 19.82
N ILE A 189 5.75 -28.01 19.12
CA ILE A 189 6.80 -27.00 19.26
C ILE A 189 6.52 -26.11 20.46
N GLN A 190 5.28 -25.63 20.59
CA GLN A 190 4.89 -24.66 21.61
C GLN A 190 4.95 -25.22 23.02
N ILE A 191 4.62 -26.50 23.23
CA ILE A 191 4.67 -27.13 24.56
C ILE A 191 6.08 -27.38 25.10
N LYS A 192 7.13 -27.17 24.28
CA LYS A 192 8.52 -27.39 24.71
C LYS A 192 8.96 -26.41 25.79
N MET A 193 8.27 -25.28 25.94
CA MET A 193 8.52 -24.28 26.97
C MET A 193 7.19 -23.71 27.47
N PRO A 194 7.07 -23.41 28.78
CA PRO A 194 5.88 -22.76 29.31
C PRO A 194 5.74 -21.36 28.72
N ARG A 195 4.51 -20.92 28.49
CA ARG A 195 4.18 -19.58 28.00
C ARG A 195 3.28 -18.83 28.98
N MET A 196 3.44 -17.52 29.04
CA MET A 196 2.66 -16.66 29.94
C MET A 196 1.36 -16.17 29.32
N GLU A 197 1.32 -16.06 27.99
CA GLU A 197 0.17 -15.59 27.22
C GLU A 197 -0.17 -16.62 26.17
N PRO A 198 -1.44 -16.90 25.87
CA PRO A 198 -1.81 -17.90 24.87
C PRO A 198 -1.33 -17.53 23.46
N LEU A 199 -1.11 -18.53 22.62
CA LEU A 199 -0.82 -18.34 21.18
C LEU A 199 -2.10 -17.97 20.45
N MET A 200 -2.10 -16.88 19.68
CA MET A 200 -3.25 -16.54 18.84
C MET A 200 -3.15 -17.24 17.49
N LEU A 201 -4.05 -18.19 17.21
CA LEU A 201 -4.14 -18.93 15.95
C LEU A 201 -5.22 -18.33 15.04
N THR A 202 -4.91 -18.16 13.76
CA THR A 202 -5.85 -17.59 12.78
C THR A 202 -5.56 -18.07 11.34
N SER A 203 -6.51 -17.88 10.42
CA SER A 203 -6.32 -18.11 8.98
C SER A 203 -7.18 -17.17 8.15
N ASN A 204 -6.55 -16.43 7.23
CA ASN A 204 -7.19 -15.52 6.29
C ASN A 204 -8.06 -16.24 5.25
N LYS A 205 -7.87 -17.55 5.05
CA LYS A 205 -8.60 -18.31 4.04
C LYS A 205 -10.09 -18.38 4.34
N THR A 206 -10.45 -18.18 5.60
CA THR A 206 -11.85 -18.05 6.01
C THR A 206 -12.49 -16.77 5.46
N ASN A 207 -11.73 -15.70 5.23
CA ASN A 207 -12.22 -14.41 4.74
C ASN A 207 -12.19 -14.31 3.21
N ILE A 208 -11.11 -14.77 2.57
CA ILE A 208 -10.86 -14.54 1.14
C ILE A 208 -10.79 -15.83 0.31
N GLY A 209 -11.05 -16.99 0.93
CA GLY A 209 -10.84 -18.28 0.30
C GLY A 209 -9.35 -18.64 0.20
N HIS A 210 -9.06 -19.79 -0.40
CA HIS A 210 -7.73 -20.27 -0.65
C HIS A 210 -7.21 -19.75 -2.00
N LEU A 211 -6.32 -18.76 -1.95
CA LEU A 211 -5.70 -18.17 -3.15
C LEU A 211 -4.60 -19.03 -3.80
N GLU A 212 -4.57 -20.35 -3.57
CA GLU A 212 -3.58 -21.29 -4.14
C GLU A 212 -2.15 -20.73 -4.21
N GLY A 213 -1.58 -20.48 -5.39
CA GLY A 213 -0.23 -19.94 -5.56
C GLY A 213 -0.01 -18.57 -4.89
N GLY A 214 -1.06 -17.78 -4.69
CA GLY A 214 -1.06 -16.51 -3.94
C GLY A 214 -1.45 -16.63 -2.46
N ALA A 215 -1.76 -17.84 -1.96
CA ALA A 215 -2.30 -18.04 -0.61
C ALA A 215 -1.37 -17.54 0.49
N ALA A 216 -0.08 -17.88 0.40
CA ALA A 216 0.85 -17.47 1.43
C ALA A 216 1.10 -15.96 1.39
N MET A 217 1.03 -15.30 0.22
CA MET A 217 1.19 -13.86 0.12
C MET A 217 0.04 -13.11 0.81
N GLY A 218 -1.20 -13.57 0.66
CA GLY A 218 -2.32 -13.06 1.46
C GLY A 218 -2.08 -13.21 2.96
N GLY A 219 -1.51 -14.33 3.40
CA GLY A 219 -1.16 -14.57 4.81
C GLY A 219 -0.01 -13.69 5.28
N ILE A 220 1.02 -13.50 4.46
CA ILE A 220 2.16 -12.61 4.73
C ILE A 220 1.68 -11.17 4.88
N CYS A 221 0.86 -10.65 3.95
CA CYS A 221 0.29 -9.31 4.06
C CYS A 221 -0.47 -9.15 5.38
N LYS A 222 -1.25 -10.17 5.77
CA LYS A 222 -1.90 -10.20 7.08
C LYS A 222 -0.89 -10.15 8.23
N CYS A 223 0.17 -10.97 8.23
CA CYS A 223 1.21 -10.95 9.26
C CYS A 223 1.90 -9.58 9.38
N VAL A 224 2.21 -8.92 8.26
CA VAL A 224 2.79 -7.57 8.24
C VAL A 224 1.83 -6.55 8.87
N LEU A 225 0.54 -6.59 8.51
CA LEU A 225 -0.48 -5.73 9.12
C LEU A 225 -0.65 -6.04 10.62
N GLN A 226 -0.63 -7.31 11.02
CA GLN A 226 -0.69 -7.69 12.43
C GLN A 226 0.49 -7.11 13.23
N CYS A 227 1.70 -7.11 12.65
CA CYS A 227 2.87 -6.45 13.23
C CYS A 227 2.68 -4.94 13.34
N LYS A 228 2.26 -4.29 12.25
CA LYS A 228 2.05 -2.84 12.16
C LYS A 228 1.02 -2.32 13.15
N TYR A 229 -0.03 -3.10 13.40
CA TYR A 229 -1.13 -2.73 14.31
C TYR A 229 -1.07 -3.39 15.68
N ALA A 230 -0.07 -4.25 15.94
CA ALA A 230 0.02 -5.11 17.12
C ALA A 230 -1.33 -5.77 17.48
N ARG A 231 -1.96 -6.40 16.49
CA ARG A 231 -3.31 -6.96 16.61
C ARG A 231 -3.44 -8.26 15.82
N CYS A 232 -4.01 -9.31 16.41
CA CYS A 232 -4.47 -10.48 15.66
C CYS A 232 -5.82 -10.20 14.99
N LEU A 233 -6.01 -10.76 13.81
CA LEU A 233 -7.26 -10.61 13.05
C LEU A 233 -8.05 -11.92 13.10
N CYS A 234 -9.38 -11.81 13.04
CA CYS A 234 -10.28 -12.94 13.23
C CYS A 234 -10.22 -13.99 12.11
N THR A 235 -10.51 -15.22 12.51
CA THR A 235 -10.93 -16.35 11.68
C THR A 235 -12.45 -16.42 11.72
N ILE A 236 -13.10 -16.38 10.56
CA ILE A 236 -14.55 -16.46 10.47
C ILE A 236 -15.00 -17.91 10.19
N HIS A 237 -16.30 -18.17 10.31
CA HIS A 237 -16.90 -19.49 10.14
C HIS A 237 -16.54 -20.55 11.20
N LEU A 238 -15.84 -20.17 12.26
CA LEU A 238 -15.59 -21.01 13.42
C LEU A 238 -16.74 -20.87 14.44
N ARG A 239 -17.48 -21.96 14.67
CA ARG A 239 -18.58 -22.05 15.67
C ARG A 239 -18.32 -23.12 16.72
N THR A 240 -17.82 -24.26 16.28
CA THR A 240 -17.49 -25.40 17.14
C THR A 240 -16.13 -25.88 16.71
N LEU A 241 -15.15 -25.91 17.63
CA LEU A 241 -13.81 -26.40 17.33
C LEU A 241 -13.84 -27.87 16.92
N ASN A 242 -13.01 -28.22 15.96
CA ASN A 242 -12.79 -29.60 15.58
C ASN A 242 -12.18 -30.37 16.78
N PRO A 243 -12.82 -31.44 17.26
CA PRO A 243 -12.35 -32.17 18.43
C PRO A 243 -10.98 -32.83 18.23
N HIS A 244 -10.55 -33.03 16.98
CA HIS A 244 -9.26 -33.62 16.65
C HIS A 244 -8.08 -32.64 16.73
N LEU A 245 -8.31 -31.34 16.98
CA LEU A 245 -7.23 -30.36 17.10
C LEU A 245 -6.39 -30.53 18.39
N GLU A 246 -6.91 -31.27 19.37
CA GLU A 246 -6.32 -31.37 20.73
C GLU A 246 -6.00 -29.98 21.31
N HIS A 247 -6.90 -29.02 21.12
CA HIS A 247 -6.70 -27.61 21.47
C HIS A 247 -6.45 -27.38 22.97
N GLU A 248 -6.96 -28.26 23.84
CA GLU A 248 -6.74 -28.18 25.29
C GLU A 248 -5.31 -28.59 25.72
N ALA A 249 -4.51 -29.16 24.81
CA ALA A 249 -3.18 -29.68 25.13
C ALA A 249 -2.06 -28.62 25.04
N PHE A 250 -2.37 -27.36 24.73
CA PHE A 250 -1.44 -26.23 24.80
C PHE A 250 -2.18 -24.89 24.90
N ASP A 251 -1.53 -23.88 25.50
CA ASP A 251 -2.13 -22.55 25.68
C ASP A 251 -2.23 -21.80 24.35
N ALA A 252 -3.37 -21.96 23.65
CA ALA A 252 -3.69 -21.29 22.41
C ALA A 252 -5.16 -20.85 22.35
N VAL A 253 -5.40 -19.74 21.65
CA VAL A 253 -6.73 -19.19 21.36
C VAL A 253 -6.93 -19.19 19.85
N PHE A 254 -8.06 -19.72 19.40
CA PHE A 254 -8.47 -19.68 18.00
C PHE A 254 -9.30 -18.43 17.80
N GLU A 255 -8.70 -17.40 17.19
CA GLU A 255 -9.25 -16.05 17.20
C GLU A 255 -10.51 -15.95 16.34
N THR A 256 -11.69 -15.81 16.96
CA THR A 256 -12.96 -15.53 16.26
C THR A 256 -13.29 -14.05 16.17
N GLU A 257 -12.59 -13.22 16.92
CA GLU A 257 -12.68 -11.76 16.93
C GLU A 257 -11.27 -11.17 16.84
N GLY A 258 -11.14 -9.88 16.50
CA GLY A 258 -9.81 -9.27 16.40
C GLY A 258 -9.27 -8.88 17.77
N ALA A 259 -8.25 -9.56 18.28
CA ALA A 259 -7.63 -9.30 19.59
C ALA A 259 -6.35 -8.46 19.51
N MET A 260 -6.15 -7.53 20.44
CA MET A 260 -4.89 -6.80 20.58
C MET A 260 -3.80 -7.70 21.15
N TRP A 261 -2.57 -7.51 20.71
CA TRP A 261 -1.42 -8.13 21.36
C TRP A 261 -1.26 -7.55 22.77
N LYS A 262 -0.77 -8.36 23.71
CA LYS A 262 -0.44 -7.88 25.06
C LYS A 262 0.61 -6.76 25.02
N TYR A 263 1.59 -6.90 24.14
CA TYR A 263 2.66 -5.93 23.95
C TYR A 263 2.52 -5.25 22.60
N ASN A 264 2.98 -4.00 22.50
CA ASN A 264 2.98 -3.24 21.25
C ASN A 264 4.02 -3.75 20.23
N GLN A 265 4.62 -4.92 20.44
CA GLN A 265 5.54 -5.56 19.49
C GLN A 265 5.52 -7.07 19.71
N GLY A 266 5.90 -7.82 18.69
CA GLY A 266 5.81 -9.27 18.73
C GLY A 266 6.13 -9.92 17.40
N HIS A 267 5.87 -11.24 17.34
CA HIS A 267 6.12 -12.05 16.17
C HIS A 267 4.83 -12.62 15.60
N SER A 268 4.59 -12.34 14.33
CA SER A 268 3.55 -13.00 13.55
C SER A 268 4.18 -13.99 12.58
N GLN A 269 3.64 -15.20 12.52
CA GLN A 269 4.16 -16.30 11.72
C GLN A 269 3.15 -16.72 10.67
N VAL A 270 3.62 -17.21 9.53
CA VAL A 270 2.78 -17.71 8.44
C VAL A 270 3.24 -19.09 8.00
N SER A 271 2.30 -20.03 7.92
CA SER A 271 2.51 -21.35 7.35
C SER A 271 1.81 -21.48 5.99
N SER A 272 2.45 -22.13 5.02
CA SER A 272 1.77 -22.53 3.78
C SER A 272 2.29 -23.87 3.26
N PHE A 273 1.39 -24.80 2.99
CA PHE A 273 1.71 -26.17 2.63
C PHE A 273 1.11 -26.50 1.26
N GLY A 274 1.95 -26.80 0.28
CA GLY A 274 1.53 -27.19 -1.06
C GLY A 274 1.01 -28.63 -1.08
N PHE A 275 -0.04 -28.91 -1.85
CA PHE A 275 -0.61 -30.26 -1.93
C PHE A 275 0.39 -31.31 -2.48
N GLY A 276 1.48 -30.92 -3.13
CA GLY A 276 2.57 -31.82 -3.53
C GLY A 276 3.61 -32.08 -2.42
N GLY A 277 3.37 -31.54 -1.22
CA GLY A 277 4.24 -31.67 -0.05
C GLY A 277 5.33 -30.61 0.08
N SER A 278 5.43 -29.64 -0.83
CA SER A 278 6.34 -28.50 -0.68
C SER A 278 5.79 -27.52 0.36
N ASN A 279 6.50 -27.40 1.48
CA ASN A 279 6.09 -26.60 2.63
C ASN A 279 6.89 -25.29 2.70
N GLY A 280 6.29 -24.28 3.30
CA GLY A 280 6.95 -23.04 3.65
C GLY A 280 6.46 -22.51 5.00
N HIS A 281 7.35 -21.83 5.72
CA HIS A 281 7.03 -21.09 6.94
C HIS A 281 7.84 -19.81 7.03
N GLY A 282 7.23 -18.71 7.47
CA GLY A 282 7.88 -17.40 7.61
C GLY A 282 7.57 -16.76 8.94
N ILE A 283 8.53 -16.02 9.50
CA ILE A 283 8.39 -15.33 10.78
C ILE A 283 8.67 -13.84 10.56
N PHE A 284 7.70 -13.02 10.93
CA PHE A 284 7.77 -11.57 10.87
C PHE A 284 7.82 -11.00 12.28
N TRP A 285 8.57 -9.92 12.45
CA TRP A 285 8.62 -9.13 13.68
C TRP A 285 8.28 -7.68 13.37
N GLY A 286 7.55 -7.05 14.27
CA GLY A 286 7.37 -5.61 14.22
C GLY A 286 6.67 -5.10 15.48
N GLY A 287 6.37 -3.82 15.46
CA GLY A 287 5.66 -3.16 16.55
C GLY A 287 4.66 -2.16 16.02
N ARG A 288 3.71 -1.83 16.91
CA ARG A 288 2.67 -0.86 16.68
C ARG A 288 3.29 0.45 16.25
N ASN A 289 3.01 0.84 15.02
CA ASN A 289 3.39 2.14 14.52
C ASN A 289 2.16 3.06 14.62
N ASP A 290 2.07 3.81 15.72
CA ASP A 290 0.97 4.74 15.98
C ASP A 290 0.95 5.95 15.04
N ILE A 291 2.04 6.15 14.29
CA ILE A 291 2.05 7.05 13.15
C ILE A 291 1.30 6.34 12.03
N LEU A 292 -0.03 6.43 12.07
CA LEU A 292 -0.92 6.26 10.91
C LEU A 292 -0.66 7.42 9.95
N SER A 293 0.55 7.52 9.43
CA SER A 293 0.86 8.49 8.39
C SER A 293 -0.02 8.13 7.20
N ASP A 294 -0.78 9.11 6.72
CA ASP A 294 -1.49 9.02 5.45
C ASP A 294 -0.52 8.47 4.40
N ASN A 295 -0.82 7.28 3.87
CA ASN A 295 0.03 6.63 2.88
C ASN A 295 0.34 7.58 1.71
N HIS A 296 -0.60 8.46 1.36
CA HIS A 296 -0.38 9.50 0.38
C HIS A 296 0.73 10.47 0.81
N GLN A 297 0.68 10.99 2.03
CA GLN A 297 1.72 11.87 2.56
C GLN A 297 3.09 11.18 2.62
N LEU A 298 3.14 9.92 3.06
CA LEU A 298 4.40 9.13 3.05
C LEU A 298 4.95 8.99 1.63
N ILE A 299 4.11 8.58 0.68
CA ILE A 299 4.50 8.40 -0.72
C ILE A 299 5.01 9.73 -1.26
N MET A 300 4.28 10.83 -1.04
CA MET A 300 4.69 12.15 -1.52
C MET A 300 5.98 12.63 -0.86
N ALA A 301 6.18 12.38 0.44
CA ALA A 301 7.44 12.69 1.12
C ALA A 301 8.60 11.87 0.56
N ARG A 302 8.39 10.59 0.23
CA ARG A 302 9.38 9.72 -0.42
C ARG A 302 9.70 10.21 -1.83
N LEU A 303 8.68 10.51 -2.64
CA LEU A 303 8.85 11.05 -4.00
C LEU A 303 9.70 12.32 -4.01
N ARG A 304 9.51 13.20 -3.01
CA ARG A 304 10.34 14.41 -2.87
C ARG A 304 11.81 14.11 -2.53
N ARG A 305 12.09 12.99 -1.85
CA ARG A 305 13.44 12.58 -1.43
C ARG A 305 14.15 11.65 -2.44
N LEU A 306 13.44 11.15 -3.46
CA LEU A 306 14.05 10.29 -4.48
C LEU A 306 15.20 11.01 -5.18
N ALA A 307 16.26 10.26 -5.49
CA ALA A 307 17.30 10.74 -6.38
C ALA A 307 16.68 11.14 -7.75
N PRO A 308 17.30 12.05 -8.50
CA PRO A 308 16.96 12.27 -9.90
C PRO A 308 16.96 10.95 -10.67
N SER A 309 16.03 10.78 -11.61
CA SER A 309 15.98 9.60 -12.47
C SER A 309 17.30 9.45 -13.25
N GLU A 310 17.79 8.24 -13.48
CA GLU A 310 19.07 8.07 -14.19
C GLU A 310 18.90 8.26 -15.70
N VAL A 311 19.91 8.84 -16.35
CA VAL A 311 20.06 8.82 -17.81
C VAL A 311 21.39 8.15 -18.16
N ARG A 312 21.35 7.15 -19.03
CA ARG A 312 22.51 6.37 -19.50
C ARG A 312 22.74 6.66 -20.97
N VAL A 313 23.95 7.14 -21.27
CA VAL A 313 24.38 7.53 -22.61
C VAL A 313 24.88 6.30 -23.37
N THR A 314 23.98 5.64 -24.09
CA THR A 314 24.23 4.39 -24.84
C THR A 314 24.67 4.62 -26.30
N GLY A 315 25.09 5.84 -26.64
CA GLY A 315 25.47 6.18 -28.00
C GLY A 315 25.64 7.68 -28.22
N LYS A 316 25.90 8.07 -29.47
CA LYS A 316 25.98 9.49 -29.86
C LYS A 316 24.61 10.10 -30.13
N ASP A 317 23.61 9.27 -30.43
CA ASP A 317 22.25 9.71 -30.67
C ASP A 317 21.49 9.78 -29.32
N PRO A 318 21.01 10.96 -28.90
CA PRO A 318 20.20 11.09 -27.69
C PRO A 318 18.92 10.25 -27.72
N ASP A 319 18.38 9.94 -28.91
CA ASP A 319 17.19 9.09 -29.04
C ASP A 319 17.48 7.62 -28.67
N GLU A 320 18.76 7.22 -28.62
CA GLU A 320 19.18 5.87 -28.22
C GLU A 320 19.45 5.75 -26.71
N TRP A 321 19.47 6.87 -25.97
CA TRP A 321 19.81 6.89 -24.54
C TRP A 321 18.73 6.19 -23.71
N GLU A 322 19.15 5.39 -22.72
CA GLU A 322 18.24 4.81 -21.74
C GLU A 322 17.98 5.81 -20.61
N ALA A 323 16.73 6.08 -20.28
CA ALA A 323 16.37 6.96 -19.17
C ALA A 323 15.19 6.43 -18.37
N ASP A 324 15.25 6.56 -17.05
CA ASP A 324 14.21 6.08 -16.13
C ASP A 324 13.03 7.06 -16.00
N PHE A 325 12.35 7.36 -17.11
CA PHE A 325 11.16 8.21 -17.14
C PHE A 325 9.85 7.41 -17.05
N PRO A 326 8.75 7.99 -16.54
CA PRO A 326 8.59 9.38 -16.10
C PRO A 326 9.02 9.61 -14.65
N ASP A 327 9.85 10.62 -14.41
CA ASP A 327 10.05 11.14 -13.05
C ASP A 327 8.74 11.78 -12.58
N PRO A 328 8.14 11.29 -11.48
CA PRO A 328 6.83 11.74 -11.04
C PRO A 328 6.80 13.21 -10.55
N ARG A 329 7.96 13.85 -10.38
CA ARG A 329 8.09 15.28 -10.07
C ARG A 329 8.01 16.15 -11.32
N CYS A 330 8.25 15.57 -12.50
CA CYS A 330 8.27 16.29 -13.76
C CYS A 330 6.85 16.54 -14.28
N LYS A 331 6.62 17.75 -14.79
CA LYS A 331 5.38 18.17 -15.43
C LYS A 331 5.59 18.25 -16.94
N HIS A 332 4.50 18.12 -17.69
CA HIS A 332 4.54 18.34 -19.12
C HIS A 332 5.06 19.75 -19.43
N GLY A 333 6.08 19.84 -20.28
CA GLY A 333 6.75 21.11 -20.63
C GLY A 333 7.99 21.43 -19.79
N ASP A 334 8.28 20.69 -18.71
CA ASP A 334 9.53 20.86 -17.97
C ASP A 334 10.74 20.59 -18.89
N LYS A 335 11.74 21.47 -18.83
CA LYS A 335 13.01 21.31 -19.53
C LYS A 335 14.11 20.93 -18.54
N PHE A 336 15.08 20.16 -19.01
CA PHE A 336 16.19 19.67 -18.19
C PHE A 336 17.51 19.84 -18.95
N ILE A 337 18.59 20.07 -18.21
CA ILE A 337 19.96 20.02 -18.74
C ILE A 337 20.64 18.78 -18.19
N ILE A 338 21.21 17.99 -19.09
CA ILE A 338 22.16 16.91 -18.77
C ILE A 338 23.54 17.43 -19.13
N GLN A 339 24.46 17.44 -18.16
CA GLN A 339 25.85 17.80 -18.40
C GLN A 339 26.67 16.53 -18.56
N LEU A 340 27.45 16.43 -19.64
CA LEU A 340 28.33 15.31 -19.92
C LEU A 340 29.79 15.77 -19.85
N SER A 341 30.64 14.97 -19.21
CA SER A 341 32.09 15.13 -19.23
C SER A 341 32.75 14.02 -20.03
N SER A 342 33.82 14.34 -20.76
CA SER A 342 34.67 13.35 -21.43
C SER A 342 35.41 12.42 -20.46
N GLU A 343 35.43 12.77 -19.17
CA GLU A 343 36.04 11.99 -18.10
C GLU A 343 35.06 11.03 -17.41
N ASP A 344 33.76 11.12 -17.73
CA ASP A 344 32.76 10.26 -17.13
C ASP A 344 32.93 8.80 -17.61
N PRO A 345 32.85 7.80 -16.72
CA PRO A 345 32.83 6.40 -17.12
C PRO A 345 31.67 6.13 -18.10
N ALA A 346 31.89 5.27 -19.10
CA ALA A 346 30.91 4.97 -20.15
C ALA A 346 29.53 4.52 -19.61
N ASP A 347 29.51 3.89 -18.43
CA ASP A 347 28.29 3.38 -17.80
C ASP A 347 27.80 4.22 -16.61
N MET A 348 28.39 5.40 -16.37
CA MET A 348 28.01 6.25 -15.24
C MET A 348 26.65 6.92 -15.49
N PRO A 349 25.68 6.78 -14.56
CA PRO A 349 24.42 7.53 -14.62
C PRO A 349 24.68 9.04 -14.64
N GLN A 350 24.08 9.71 -15.61
CA GLN A 350 24.24 11.15 -15.79
C GLN A 350 23.18 11.89 -15.00
N LYS A 351 23.62 12.95 -14.29
CA LYS A 351 22.71 13.83 -13.54
C LYS A 351 22.04 14.79 -14.51
N TRP A 352 20.76 15.05 -14.26
CA TRP A 352 20.03 16.13 -14.90
C TRP A 352 19.60 17.16 -13.85
N GLU A 353 19.55 18.40 -14.29
CA GLU A 353 19.01 19.51 -13.50
C GLU A 353 17.80 20.09 -14.21
N LYS A 354 16.72 20.32 -13.47
CA LYS A 354 15.56 21.01 -13.99
C LYS A 354 15.94 22.44 -14.31
N LEU A 355 15.73 22.85 -15.56
CA LEU A 355 15.74 24.26 -15.92
C LEU A 355 14.52 24.90 -15.25
N LEU A 356 14.79 25.61 -14.16
CA LEU A 356 13.82 26.54 -13.60
C LEU A 356 13.76 27.70 -14.59
N GLU A 357 12.68 27.78 -15.38
CA GLU A 357 12.34 29.05 -16.02
C GLU A 357 12.12 30.03 -14.86
N GLU A 358 12.75 31.21 -14.91
CA GLU A 358 12.50 32.29 -13.96
C GLU A 358 10.99 32.56 -14.02
N GLU A 359 10.24 32.04 -13.04
CA GLU A 359 8.84 32.37 -12.89
C GLU A 359 8.82 33.89 -12.67
N GLU A 360 8.18 34.62 -13.59
CA GLU A 360 7.82 36.01 -13.35
C GLU A 360 7.10 36.04 -12.00
N SER A 361 7.81 36.57 -11.00
CA SER A 361 7.25 36.93 -9.71
C SER A 361 6.17 37.97 -9.98
N ASP A 362 4.94 37.50 -10.20
CA ASP A 362 3.76 38.36 -10.18
C ASP A 362 3.67 38.91 -8.75
N ASP A 363 4.25 40.09 -8.52
CA ASP A 363 4.06 40.97 -7.36
C ASP A 363 2.59 41.47 -7.27
N THR A 364 1.66 40.70 -7.82
CA THR A 364 0.24 40.99 -7.87
C THR A 364 -0.35 40.90 -6.47
N PHE A 365 -1.07 41.94 -6.06
CA PHE A 365 -1.88 41.91 -4.85
C PHE A 365 -3.37 42.00 -5.21
N TYR A 366 -4.23 41.69 -4.24
CA TYR A 366 -5.67 41.81 -4.42
C TYR A 366 -6.25 42.73 -3.36
N ALA A 367 -7.24 43.52 -3.77
CA ALA A 367 -8.02 44.37 -2.88
C ALA A 367 -9.50 43.98 -2.96
N ILE A 368 -10.24 44.21 -1.88
CA ILE A 368 -11.69 44.08 -1.83
C ILE A 368 -12.33 45.47 -1.90
N THR A 369 -13.49 45.55 -2.54
CA THR A 369 -14.25 46.81 -2.64
C THR A 369 -15.74 46.53 -2.54
N GLY A 370 -16.47 47.36 -1.79
CA GLY A 370 -17.87 47.09 -1.49
C GLY A 370 -18.60 48.23 -0.77
N ASN A 371 -19.83 47.95 -0.33
CA ASN A 371 -20.66 48.95 0.36
C ASN A 371 -20.15 49.32 1.77
N PHE A 372 -19.22 48.56 2.33
CA PHE A 372 -18.61 48.80 3.64
C PHE A 372 -17.47 49.84 3.59
N ASN A 373 -16.92 50.12 2.41
CA ASN A 373 -15.82 51.08 2.21
C ASN A 373 -16.12 52.07 1.07
N ASP A 374 -17.40 52.37 0.83
CA ASP A 374 -17.85 53.29 -0.24
C ASP A 374 -17.31 52.94 -1.64
N TRP A 375 -17.11 51.65 -1.91
CA TRP A 375 -16.51 51.12 -3.15
C TRP A 375 -15.09 51.66 -3.44
N THR A 376 -14.31 51.90 -2.39
CA THR A 376 -12.86 52.12 -2.46
C THR A 376 -12.12 50.78 -2.37
N ASP A 377 -10.81 50.76 -2.64
CA ASP A 377 -9.99 49.56 -2.50
C ASP A 377 -9.50 49.37 -1.06
N ASP A 378 -9.61 48.15 -0.55
CA ASP A 378 -9.03 47.74 0.73
C ASP A 378 -8.20 46.46 0.53
N ARG A 379 -6.92 46.52 0.88
CA ARG A 379 -5.95 45.49 0.49
C ARG A 379 -6.17 44.21 1.30
N LEU A 380 -6.27 43.08 0.61
CA LEU A 380 -6.32 41.77 1.26
C LEU A 380 -4.94 41.38 1.82
N SER A 381 -4.94 40.73 2.97
CA SER A 381 -3.72 40.17 3.58
C SER A 381 -3.41 38.80 3.00
N PRO A 382 -2.15 38.46 2.70
CA PRO A 382 -1.77 37.10 2.28
C PRO A 382 -2.03 36.09 3.42
N GLY A 383 -2.50 34.91 3.06
CA GLY A 383 -2.77 33.79 3.99
C GLY A 383 -1.61 32.80 4.11
N ASP A 384 -1.84 31.71 4.85
CA ASP A 384 -0.83 30.69 5.19
C ASP A 384 -0.41 29.76 4.03
N ILE A 385 -1.08 29.87 2.87
CA ILE A 385 -0.79 29.10 1.66
C ILE A 385 -0.68 30.03 0.45
N ASP A 386 0.21 29.68 -0.49
CA ASP A 386 0.43 30.47 -1.70
C ASP A 386 -0.87 30.71 -2.48
N GLY A 387 -1.13 31.97 -2.81
CA GLY A 387 -2.31 32.39 -3.58
C GLY A 387 -3.58 32.61 -2.75
N LEU A 388 -3.56 32.41 -1.44
CA LEU A 388 -4.68 32.75 -0.55
C LEU A 388 -4.54 34.20 -0.04
N PHE A 389 -5.64 34.95 -0.10
CA PHE A 389 -5.74 36.32 0.39
C PHE A 389 -7.02 36.45 1.23
N SER A 390 -6.95 37.16 2.36
CA SER A 390 -8.08 37.25 3.29
C SER A 390 -8.22 38.63 3.92
N THR A 391 -9.44 38.94 4.36
CA THR A 391 -9.75 40.08 5.23
C THR A 391 -10.95 39.76 6.12
N VAL A 392 -11.16 40.58 7.15
CA VAL A 392 -12.32 40.51 8.05
C VAL A 392 -13.16 41.76 7.85
N LEU A 393 -14.45 41.58 7.57
CA LEU A 393 -15.41 42.65 7.33
C LEU A 393 -16.61 42.50 8.26
N ASP A 394 -17.19 43.61 8.69
CA ASP A 394 -18.47 43.62 9.41
C ASP A 394 -19.65 43.74 8.44
N ILE A 395 -20.75 43.03 8.72
CA ILE A 395 -22.00 43.24 8.01
C ILE A 395 -22.52 44.66 8.31
N PRO A 396 -22.76 45.53 7.30
CA PRO A 396 -23.22 46.91 7.51
C PRO A 396 -24.61 46.99 8.17
N GLU A 397 -25.00 48.18 8.64
CA GLU A 397 -26.33 48.44 9.24
C GLU A 397 -27.52 48.03 8.34
N SER A 398 -27.31 47.97 7.03
CA SER A 398 -28.30 47.50 6.06
C SER A 398 -28.61 45.99 6.17
N GLY A 399 -27.83 45.23 6.94
CA GLY A 399 -27.91 43.76 7.04
C GLY A 399 -27.41 43.02 5.80
N THR A 400 -26.84 43.74 4.83
CA THR A 400 -26.38 43.21 3.54
C THR A 400 -24.97 43.72 3.25
N LEU A 401 -24.01 42.81 3.18
CA LEU A 401 -22.63 43.09 2.76
C LEU A 401 -22.50 42.76 1.26
N GLU A 402 -22.09 43.74 0.46
CA GLU A 402 -21.92 43.61 -0.97
C GLU A 402 -20.48 43.92 -1.36
N PHE A 403 -19.84 43.05 -2.14
CA PHE A 403 -18.42 43.24 -2.49
C PHE A 403 -18.01 42.59 -3.82
N ARG A 404 -16.84 42.98 -4.31
CA ARG A 404 -16.08 42.37 -5.42
C ARG A 404 -14.57 42.50 -5.14
N ILE A 405 -13.74 41.86 -5.95
CA ILE A 405 -12.28 41.89 -5.82
C ILE A 405 -11.67 42.73 -6.96
N LEU A 406 -10.58 43.43 -6.68
CA LEU A 406 -9.76 44.16 -7.64
C LEU A 406 -8.38 43.52 -7.68
N GLN A 407 -7.84 43.29 -8.88
CA GLN A 407 -6.43 42.96 -9.05
C GLN A 407 -5.62 44.25 -9.00
N ASP A 408 -4.56 44.26 -8.18
CA ASP A 408 -3.66 45.40 -7.95
C ASP A 408 -4.35 46.70 -7.51
N GLY A 409 -5.56 46.59 -6.93
CA GLY A 409 -6.39 47.75 -6.56
C GLY A 409 -6.99 48.51 -7.75
N GLU A 410 -6.81 48.02 -8.97
CA GLU A 410 -7.20 48.72 -10.19
C GLU A 410 -8.70 48.54 -10.49
N THR A 411 -9.41 49.66 -10.61
CA THR A 411 -10.86 49.67 -10.91
C THR A 411 -11.22 49.13 -12.30
N ASP A 412 -10.24 49.03 -13.19
CA ASP A 412 -10.37 48.42 -14.52
C ASP A 412 -10.08 46.90 -14.51
N GLN A 413 -9.64 46.34 -13.37
CA GLN A 413 -9.28 44.91 -13.21
C GLN A 413 -10.21 44.23 -12.19
N VAL A 414 -11.51 44.25 -12.46
CA VAL A 414 -12.54 43.75 -11.55
C VAL A 414 -12.68 42.23 -11.66
N ILE A 415 -12.78 41.56 -10.51
CA ILE A 415 -13.09 40.14 -10.35
C ILE A 415 -14.41 40.01 -9.59
N ALA A 416 -15.39 39.34 -10.19
CA ALA A 416 -16.78 39.34 -9.72
C ALA A 416 -17.50 38.02 -10.07
N PRO A 417 -18.65 37.69 -9.44
CA PRO A 417 -19.42 36.50 -9.82
C PRO A 417 -20.13 36.71 -11.16
N MET A 418 -20.38 35.62 -11.90
CA MET A 418 -21.17 35.68 -13.13
C MET A 418 -22.63 36.11 -12.90
N THR A 419 -23.19 35.78 -11.74
CA THR A 419 -24.54 36.22 -11.34
C THR A 419 -24.47 37.64 -10.73
N PRO A 420 -25.28 38.62 -11.20
CA PRO A 420 -25.17 40.03 -10.79
C PRO A 420 -25.22 40.31 -9.28
N ALA A 421 -26.02 39.58 -8.51
CA ALA A 421 -26.10 39.68 -7.05
C ALA A 421 -26.05 38.26 -6.48
N CYS A 422 -24.84 37.75 -6.27
CA CYS A 422 -24.62 36.33 -5.99
C CYS A 422 -24.44 36.03 -4.50
N THR A 423 -25.29 35.16 -3.96
CA THR A 423 -25.18 34.64 -2.58
C THR A 423 -24.46 33.29 -2.50
N ARG A 424 -23.99 32.74 -3.63
CA ARG A 424 -23.38 31.41 -3.72
C ARG A 424 -21.86 31.50 -3.80
N ARG A 425 -21.17 30.67 -3.01
CA ARG A 425 -19.70 30.55 -3.02
C ARG A 425 -19.16 29.78 -4.22
N THR A 426 -19.98 28.89 -4.79
CA THR A 426 -19.62 27.99 -5.89
C THR A 426 -19.90 28.58 -7.28
N GLU A 427 -20.21 29.87 -7.35
CA GLU A 427 -20.49 30.55 -8.62
C GLU A 427 -19.23 30.67 -9.50
N THR A 428 -19.44 30.71 -10.82
CA THR A 428 -18.34 31.01 -11.75
C THR A 428 -17.82 32.42 -11.50
N ILE A 429 -16.51 32.55 -11.29
CA ILE A 429 -15.81 33.82 -11.07
C ILE A 429 -15.31 34.36 -12.41
N MET A 430 -15.73 35.59 -12.74
CA MET A 430 -15.31 36.33 -13.93
C MET A 430 -14.17 37.29 -13.61
N GLY A 431 -13.48 37.74 -14.66
CA GLY A 431 -12.39 38.71 -14.55
C GLY A 431 -11.02 38.09 -14.22
N PRO A 432 -9.98 38.92 -14.10
CA PRO A 432 -10.03 40.39 -14.08
C PRO A 432 -10.49 40.99 -15.42
N GLU A 433 -11.50 41.87 -15.41
CA GLU A 433 -12.06 42.50 -16.61
C GLU A 433 -12.66 43.88 -16.31
N LYS A 434 -12.54 44.81 -17.27
CA LYS A 434 -13.07 46.16 -17.16
C LYS A 434 -14.59 46.19 -17.30
N GLY A 435 -15.26 46.94 -16.43
CA GLY A 435 -16.70 47.20 -16.52
C GLY A 435 -17.61 46.16 -15.87
N LEU A 436 -17.06 45.15 -15.17
CA LEU A 436 -17.86 44.24 -14.36
C LEU A 436 -18.47 44.97 -13.15
N THR A 437 -19.80 44.92 -13.05
CA THR A 437 -20.58 45.53 -11.96
C THR A 437 -21.24 44.52 -11.03
N ASN A 438 -21.08 43.22 -11.33
CA ASN A 438 -21.61 42.13 -10.52
C ASN A 438 -20.94 42.09 -9.14
N LYS A 439 -21.65 41.56 -8.14
CA LYS A 439 -21.19 41.54 -6.74
C LYS A 439 -21.62 40.28 -6.01
N TRP A 440 -20.78 39.86 -5.06
CA TRP A 440 -21.17 38.90 -4.03
C TRP A 440 -22.01 39.61 -2.98
N VAL A 441 -22.97 38.88 -2.42
CA VAL A 441 -23.92 39.39 -1.42
C VAL A 441 -23.96 38.43 -0.25
N ILE A 442 -23.72 38.95 0.96
CA ILE A 442 -23.80 38.23 2.22
C ILE A 442 -24.84 38.91 3.09
N ASN A 443 -25.87 38.17 3.49
CA ASN A 443 -26.93 38.67 4.37
C ASN A 443 -26.70 38.15 5.79
N GLY A 444 -26.90 39.00 6.80
CA GLY A 444 -26.78 38.61 8.20
C GLY A 444 -27.09 39.77 9.16
N GLU A 445 -26.87 39.55 10.45
CA GLU A 445 -27.08 40.59 11.48
C GLU A 445 -25.99 41.65 11.40
N SER A 446 -26.39 42.92 11.50
CA SER A 446 -25.46 44.07 11.50
C SER A 446 -24.38 43.91 12.57
N GLY A 447 -23.13 44.18 12.22
CA GLY A 447 -21.97 44.04 13.10
C GLY A 447 -21.49 42.59 13.28
N THR A 448 -22.01 41.63 12.51
CA THR A 448 -21.43 40.28 12.48
C THR A 448 -20.14 40.29 11.66
N GLU A 449 -19.05 39.77 12.23
CA GLU A 449 -17.79 39.58 11.52
C GLU A 449 -17.89 38.47 10.46
N VAL A 450 -17.34 38.76 9.28
CA VAL A 450 -17.24 37.88 8.13
C VAL A 450 -15.79 37.82 7.67
N VAL A 451 -15.18 36.64 7.74
CA VAL A 451 -13.87 36.39 7.13
C VAL A 451 -14.10 36.10 5.66
N VAL A 452 -13.58 36.94 4.76
CA VAL A 452 -13.61 36.72 3.31
C VAL A 452 -12.26 36.20 2.86
N GLU A 453 -12.25 35.07 2.16
CA GLU A 453 -11.05 34.43 1.63
C GLU A 453 -11.17 34.32 0.11
N PHE A 454 -10.17 34.84 -0.59
CA PHE A 454 -10.03 34.79 -2.02
C PHE A 454 -8.77 34.02 -2.39
N PHE A 455 -8.92 32.96 -3.18
CA PHE A 455 -7.81 32.12 -3.59
C PHE A 455 -7.62 32.23 -5.10
N VAL A 456 -6.40 32.55 -5.51
CA VAL A 456 -5.98 32.55 -6.91
C VAL A 456 -4.68 31.78 -7.04
N PHE A 457 -4.72 30.70 -7.81
CA PHE A 457 -3.52 29.94 -8.11
C PHE A 457 -3.62 29.33 -9.51
N LYS A 458 -2.65 29.66 -10.37
CA LYS A 458 -2.55 29.13 -11.74
C LYS A 458 -3.84 29.29 -12.55
N GLY A 459 -4.41 30.50 -12.50
CA GLY A 459 -5.64 30.87 -13.21
C GLY A 459 -6.94 30.36 -12.59
N LYS A 460 -6.88 29.44 -11.61
CA LYS A 460 -8.06 29.02 -10.85
C LYS A 460 -8.38 30.05 -9.79
N LYS A 461 -9.66 30.40 -9.67
CA LYS A 461 -10.16 31.35 -8.68
C LYS A 461 -11.24 30.68 -7.83
N SER A 462 -11.21 30.89 -6.53
CA SER A 462 -12.31 30.55 -5.64
C SER A 462 -12.47 31.61 -4.57
N ILE A 463 -13.69 31.74 -4.08
CA ILE A 463 -13.99 32.67 -2.99
C ILE A 463 -14.85 31.96 -1.96
N THR A 464 -14.55 32.19 -0.70
CA THR A 464 -15.36 31.70 0.42
C THR A 464 -15.49 32.79 1.47
N TRP A 465 -16.47 32.63 2.33
CA TRP A 465 -16.65 33.51 3.48
C TRP A 465 -17.18 32.72 4.67
N LEU A 466 -16.76 33.09 5.88
CA LEU A 466 -17.19 32.48 7.12
C LEU A 466 -17.89 33.53 7.96
N ILE A 467 -19.15 33.29 8.28
CA ILE A 467 -19.97 34.15 9.15
C ILE A 467 -19.88 33.55 10.56
N GLY A 468 -19.36 34.31 11.53
CA GLY A 468 -19.47 33.95 12.96
C GLY A 468 -18.81 32.64 13.39
N LYS A 469 -17.48 32.57 13.30
CA LYS A 469 -16.67 31.77 14.24
C LYS A 469 -15.53 32.63 14.74
N THR A 470 -15.64 33.11 15.98
CA THR A 470 -14.46 33.42 16.77
C THR A 470 -13.57 32.17 16.81
N ALA A 471 -12.26 32.39 16.63
CA ALA A 471 -11.21 31.39 16.66
C ALA A 471 -11.23 30.50 17.91
#